data_AF-A0A3D2SLP5-F1
#
_entry.id   AF-A0A3D2SLP5-F1
#
_cell.length_a   1.000
_cell.length_b   1.000
_cell.length_c   1.000
_cell.angle_alpha   90.00
_cell.angle_beta   90.00
_cell.angle_gamma   90.00
#
_symmetry.space_group_name_H-M   'P 1'
#
loop_
_entity.id
_entity.type
_entity.pdbx_description
1 polymer ?
#
loop_
_entity_poly.entity_id
_entity_poly.type
_entity_poly.pdbx_seq_one_letter_code
_entity_poly.pdbx_strand_id
1 'polypeptide(L)'
;MRDHDLKHVATVLTLSMLTGVAQAHSDYFYQSATSQVEVPEIGSGIGLIDQQKEKMIGEKVYRQVQRQLPILHDPWLEDQFFRVFAQILSQTQLGQPIGMVVVNDPQINAFAVPGGLFALNSGLIASAHNIDEVAGV
;
A
#
# COMPACT_ATOMS: atom_id res chain seq x y z
N MET A 1 43.64 39.11 -25.75
CA MET A 1 43.47 37.65 -25.83
C MET A 1 44.48 37.02 -24.89
N ARG A 2 44.12 36.80 -23.62
CA ARG A 2 44.96 36.12 -22.64
C ARG A 2 44.04 35.40 -21.64
N ASP A 3 44.13 34.09 -21.70
CA ASP A 3 43.33 33.13 -20.95
C ASP A 3 43.78 33.02 -19.48
N HIS A 4 42.83 32.51 -18.68
CA HIS A 4 42.93 31.60 -17.53
C HIS A 4 44.35 31.09 -17.20
N ASP A 5 44.80 30.96 -15.94
CA ASP A 5 44.12 30.23 -14.87
C ASP A 5 44.88 30.37 -13.52
N LEU A 6 44.12 30.18 -12.43
CA LEU A 6 44.50 29.46 -11.21
C LEU A 6 45.56 29.99 -10.19
N LYS A 7 45.01 30.25 -9.00
CA LYS A 7 45.47 29.91 -7.63
C LYS A 7 46.22 30.97 -6.81
N HIS A 8 45.81 30.92 -5.54
CA HIS A 8 46.57 31.09 -4.31
C HIS A 8 46.42 32.42 -3.58
N VAL A 9 45.76 32.28 -2.43
CA VAL A 9 46.24 32.78 -1.14
C VAL A 9 46.03 34.28 -0.94
N ALA A 10 44.98 34.60 -0.19
CA ALA A 10 44.94 35.83 0.58
C ALA A 10 44.51 35.49 2.01
N THR A 11 45.47 35.03 2.80
CA THR A 11 45.42 35.02 4.26
C THR A 11 46.26 36.19 4.75
N VAL A 12 45.66 37.23 5.33
CA VAL A 12 46.27 38.23 6.24
C VAL A 12 45.11 38.75 7.11
N LEU A 13 44.84 38.31 8.33
CA LEU A 13 45.59 38.39 9.61
C LEU A 13 45.70 39.83 10.15
N THR A 14 44.77 40.20 11.03
CA THR A 14 45.01 41.23 12.06
C THR A 14 44.45 40.77 13.41
N LEU A 15 45.37 40.76 14.38
CA LEU A 15 45.28 40.37 15.78
C LEU A 15 44.81 41.54 16.66
N SER A 16 43.99 41.30 17.69
CA SER A 16 43.99 42.04 18.97
C SER A 16 43.20 41.31 20.08
N MET A 17 43.77 41.32 21.29
CA MET A 17 43.41 40.53 22.48
C MET A 17 42.31 41.11 23.38
N LEU A 18 41.64 40.20 24.10
CA LEU A 18 41.00 40.25 25.44
C LEU A 18 40.30 41.53 25.93
N THR A 19 38.99 41.44 26.19
CA THR A 19 38.36 41.65 27.52
C THR A 19 36.88 41.21 27.51
N GLY A 20 36.39 40.70 28.64
CA GLY A 20 35.13 39.99 28.76
C GLY A 20 33.85 40.84 28.71
N VAL A 21 32.77 40.20 28.26
CA VAL A 21 31.39 40.63 28.49
C VAL A 21 30.58 39.40 28.88
N ALA A 22 29.84 39.54 29.97
CA ALA A 22 28.95 38.54 30.52
C ALA A 22 27.58 38.54 29.83
N GLN A 23 26.94 37.36 29.82
CA GLN A 23 25.49 37.08 29.67
C GLN A 23 24.82 37.35 28.31
N ALA A 24 24.22 36.31 27.72
CA ALA A 24 22.76 36.19 27.62
C ALA A 24 22.36 34.85 26.95
N HIS A 25 21.44 34.14 27.60
CA HIS A 25 20.74 32.96 27.10
C HIS A 25 20.17 33.22 25.69
N SER A 26 20.49 32.35 24.73
CA SER A 26 19.70 32.24 23.49
C SER A 26 19.17 30.82 23.44
N ASP A 27 17.96 30.65 23.99
CA ASP A 27 17.17 29.44 23.78
C ASP A 27 16.87 29.36 22.28
N TYR A 28 17.58 28.47 21.60
CA TYR A 28 17.29 28.11 20.21
C TYR A 28 15.95 27.39 20.18
N PHE A 29 14.87 28.16 20.06
CA PHE A 29 13.55 27.63 19.71
C PHE A 29 13.62 27.07 18.29
N TYR A 30 13.67 25.75 18.19
CA TYR A 30 13.32 25.05 16.96
C TYR A 30 11.81 25.21 16.75
N GLN A 31 11.42 26.15 15.89
CA GLN A 31 10.06 26.21 15.36
C GLN A 31 9.86 24.98 14.48
N SER A 32 9.35 23.89 15.05
CA SER A 32 8.83 22.76 14.26
C SER A 32 7.62 23.27 13.48
N ALA A 33 7.86 23.76 12.27
CA ALA A 33 6.80 23.97 11.30
C ALA A 33 6.23 22.59 10.95
N THR A 34 5.10 22.26 11.56
CA THR A 34 4.29 21.12 11.12
C THR A 34 3.76 21.49 9.73
N SER A 35 4.49 21.08 8.70
CA SER A 35 3.91 20.96 7.36
C SER A 35 2.72 20.02 7.49
N GLN A 36 1.53 20.59 7.59
CA GLN A 36 0.27 19.88 7.46
C GLN A 36 0.32 19.22 6.08
N VAL A 37 0.58 17.91 6.05
CA VAL A 37 0.34 17.10 4.86
C VAL A 37 -1.17 17.12 4.69
N GLU A 38 -1.66 18.02 3.85
CA GLU A 38 -3.05 18.04 3.43
C GLU A 38 -3.26 16.81 2.55
N VAL A 39 -3.64 15.71 3.21
CA VAL A 39 -3.99 14.47 2.54
C VAL A 39 -5.30 14.75 1.79
N PRO A 40 -5.35 14.54 0.46
CA PRO A 40 -6.57 14.73 -0.30
C PRO A 40 -7.73 13.97 0.34
N GLU A 41 -8.86 14.63 0.51
CA GLU A 41 -10.07 14.03 1.07
C GLU A 41 -10.67 13.06 0.02
N ILE A 42 -10.20 11.80 0.02
CA ILE A 42 -10.76 10.70 -0.79
C ILE A 42 -12.11 10.30 -0.17
N GLY A 43 -13.14 11.13 -0.32
CA GLY A 43 -14.40 10.87 0.40
C GLY A 43 -15.68 11.51 -0.13
N SER A 44 -15.63 12.67 -0.77
CA SER A 44 -16.87 13.46 -0.95
C SER A 44 -17.56 13.36 -2.32
N GLY A 45 -17.08 12.51 -3.25
CA GLY A 45 -17.83 12.21 -4.49
C GLY A 45 -17.05 11.49 -5.59
N ILE A 46 -15.73 11.66 -5.62
CA ILE A 46 -14.86 10.96 -6.58
C ILE A 46 -14.76 9.47 -6.23
N GLY A 47 -14.69 9.14 -4.93
CA GLY A 47 -14.59 7.73 -4.46
C GLY A 47 -15.86 6.89 -4.65
N LEU A 48 -17.06 7.49 -4.63
CA LEU A 48 -18.31 6.74 -4.84
C LEU A 48 -18.50 6.33 -6.31
N ILE A 49 -18.19 7.24 -7.25
CA ILE A 49 -18.19 6.94 -8.69
C ILE A 49 -17.13 5.87 -8.98
N ASP A 50 -15.98 5.95 -8.32
CA ASP A 50 -14.89 4.98 -8.47
C ASP A 50 -15.31 3.59 -7.96
N GLN A 51 -15.89 3.49 -6.76
CA GLN A 51 -16.37 2.21 -6.20
C GLN A 51 -17.43 1.52 -7.07
N GLN A 52 -18.38 2.27 -7.62
CA GLN A 52 -19.39 1.70 -8.53
C GLN A 52 -18.73 1.15 -9.81
N LYS A 53 -17.74 1.87 -10.33
CA LYS A 53 -16.98 1.44 -11.51
C LYS A 53 -16.12 0.22 -11.22
N GLU A 54 -15.43 0.19 -10.09
CA GLU A 54 -14.66 -0.97 -9.63
C GLU A 54 -15.55 -2.21 -9.52
N LYS A 55 -16.74 -2.08 -8.90
CA LYS A 55 -17.71 -3.16 -8.82
C LYS A 55 -18.13 -3.66 -10.20
N MET A 56 -18.47 -2.76 -11.13
CA MET A 56 -18.83 -3.15 -12.50
C MET A 56 -17.69 -3.87 -13.23
N ILE A 57 -16.43 -3.45 -13.02
CA ILE A 57 -15.25 -4.11 -13.60
C ILE A 57 -15.12 -5.51 -12.99
N GLY A 58 -15.15 -5.62 -11.66
CA GLY A 58 -15.05 -6.90 -10.98
C GLY A 58 -16.14 -7.88 -11.39
N GLU A 59 -17.39 -7.45 -11.54
CA GLU A 59 -18.48 -8.31 -11.98
C GLU A 59 -18.27 -8.84 -13.41
N LYS A 60 -17.70 -8.01 -14.31
CA LYS A 60 -17.31 -8.46 -15.65
C LYS A 60 -16.19 -9.50 -15.57
N VAL A 61 -15.19 -9.27 -14.73
CA VAL A 61 -14.08 -10.22 -14.54
C VAL A 61 -14.59 -11.52 -13.92
N TYR A 62 -15.50 -11.46 -12.94
CA TYR A 62 -16.11 -12.64 -12.33
C TYR A 62 -16.80 -13.52 -13.37
N ARG A 63 -17.66 -12.92 -14.22
CA ARG A 63 -18.30 -13.64 -15.32
C ARG A 63 -17.31 -14.19 -16.35
N GLN A 64 -16.15 -13.56 -16.50
CA GLN A 64 -15.11 -14.05 -17.39
C GLN A 64 -14.38 -15.25 -16.78
N VAL A 65 -13.96 -15.12 -15.52
CA VAL A 65 -13.31 -16.16 -14.74
C VAL A 65 -14.17 -17.41 -14.68
N GLN A 66 -15.45 -17.27 -14.35
CA GLN A 66 -16.41 -18.39 -14.33
C GLN A 66 -16.58 -19.09 -15.68
N ARG A 67 -16.32 -18.40 -16.81
CA ARG A 67 -16.44 -18.98 -18.15
C ARG A 67 -15.15 -19.55 -18.70
N GLN A 68 -14.00 -19.02 -18.27
CA GLN A 68 -12.71 -19.30 -18.90
C GLN A 68 -11.78 -20.15 -18.05
N LEU A 69 -11.89 -20.04 -16.73
CA LEU A 69 -11.01 -20.75 -15.82
C LEU A 69 -11.70 -22.02 -15.32
N PRO A 70 -10.93 -23.10 -15.08
CA PRO A 70 -11.47 -24.31 -14.48
C PRO A 70 -11.75 -24.04 -13.00
N ILE A 71 -12.97 -23.65 -12.65
CA ILE A 71 -13.33 -23.36 -11.26
C ILE A 71 -13.58 -24.68 -10.51
N LEU A 72 -12.98 -24.79 -9.33
CA LEU A 72 -13.19 -25.89 -8.41
C LEU A 72 -14.42 -25.57 -7.54
N HIS A 73 -15.42 -26.45 -7.60
CA HIS A 73 -16.65 -26.34 -6.82
C HIS A 73 -16.65 -27.41 -5.72
N ASP A 74 -16.23 -27.02 -4.53
CA ASP A 74 -16.23 -27.86 -3.34
C ASP A 74 -16.92 -27.08 -2.20
N PRO A 75 -18.16 -27.47 -1.83
CA PRO A 75 -18.93 -26.77 -0.80
C PRO A 75 -18.23 -26.70 0.56
N TRP A 76 -17.42 -27.71 0.91
CA TRP A 76 -16.70 -27.70 2.17
C TRP A 76 -15.56 -26.68 2.13
N LEU A 77 -14.77 -26.66 1.05
CA LEU A 77 -13.66 -25.73 0.87
C LEU A 77 -14.17 -24.28 0.81
N GLU A 78 -15.24 -24.05 0.05
CA GLU A 78 -15.90 -22.74 -0.07
C GLU A 78 -16.35 -22.21 1.29
N ASP A 79 -16.98 -23.06 2.11
CA ASP A 79 -17.42 -22.70 3.45
C ASP A 79 -16.25 -22.40 4.41
N GLN A 80 -15.15 -23.18 4.35
CA GLN A 80 -13.95 -22.88 5.16
C GLN A 80 -13.36 -21.51 4.83
N PHE A 81 -13.14 -21.24 3.54
CA PHE A 81 -12.61 -19.94 3.11
C PHE A 81 -13.58 -18.80 3.39
N PHE A 82 -14.89 -19.02 3.22
CA PHE A 82 -15.90 -18.02 3.52
C PHE A 82 -15.81 -17.56 4.99
N ARG A 83 -15.64 -18.47 5.95
CA ARG A 83 -15.49 -18.11 7.37
C ARG A 83 -14.25 -17.25 7.61
N VAL A 84 -13.10 -17.67 7.08
CA VAL A 84 -11.83 -16.94 7.25
C VAL A 84 -11.91 -15.57 6.61
N PHE A 85 -12.38 -15.48 5.37
CA PHE A 85 -12.53 -14.21 4.67
C PHE A 85 -13.56 -13.29 5.33
N ALA A 86 -14.70 -13.81 5.77
CA ALA A 86 -15.68 -13.01 6.50
C ALA A 86 -15.07 -12.41 7.78
N GLN A 87 -14.26 -13.17 8.50
CA GLN A 87 -13.56 -12.68 9.68
C GLN A 87 -12.53 -11.59 9.34
N ILE A 88 -11.74 -11.76 8.28
CA ILE A 88 -10.79 -10.75 7.81
C ILE A 88 -11.53 -9.47 7.40
N LEU A 89 -12.55 -9.60 6.54
CA LEU A 89 -13.30 -8.46 6.00
C LEU A 89 -14.03 -7.69 7.10
N SER A 90 -14.51 -8.35 8.15
CA SER A 90 -15.16 -7.71 9.30
C SER A 90 -14.26 -6.71 10.04
N GLN A 91 -12.94 -6.82 9.84
CA GLN A 91 -11.94 -5.93 10.43
C GLN A 91 -11.50 -4.81 9.47
N THR A 92 -12.05 -4.77 8.25
CA THR A 92 -11.72 -3.77 7.23
C THR A 92 -12.84 -2.76 7.04
N GLN A 93 -12.54 -1.63 6.40
CA GLN A 93 -13.54 -0.64 5.97
C GLN A 93 -14.00 -0.90 4.52
N LEU A 94 -13.72 -2.09 3.98
CA LEU A 94 -14.10 -2.45 2.61
C LEU A 94 -15.60 -2.69 2.51
N GLY A 95 -16.16 -2.34 1.35
CA GLY A 95 -17.53 -2.71 1.01
C GLY A 95 -17.68 -4.22 0.80
N GLN A 96 -18.91 -4.67 0.54
CA GLN A 96 -19.19 -6.08 0.26
C GLN A 96 -18.42 -6.54 -0.99
N PRO A 97 -17.54 -7.55 -0.88
CA PRO A 97 -16.83 -8.11 -2.03
C PRO A 97 -17.79 -8.82 -2.98
N ILE A 98 -17.39 -8.90 -4.26
CA ILE A 98 -18.05 -9.74 -5.27
C ILE A 98 -18.00 -11.21 -4.88
N GLY A 99 -16.86 -11.68 -4.35
CA GLY A 99 -16.74 -13.04 -3.83
C GLY A 99 -15.35 -13.62 -3.99
N MET A 100 -15.26 -14.93 -3.78
CA MET A 100 -14.05 -15.72 -3.96
C MET A 100 -14.31 -16.86 -4.95
N VAL A 101 -13.30 -17.20 -5.74
CA VAL A 101 -13.27 -18.42 -6.55
C VAL A 101 -11.99 -19.19 -6.30
N VAL A 102 -12.08 -20.52 -6.36
CA VAL A 102 -10.91 -21.40 -6.38
C VAL A 102 -10.71 -21.87 -7.82
N VAL A 103 -9.56 -21.57 -8.39
CA VAL A 103 -9.16 -22.00 -9.73
C VAL A 103 -8.38 -23.30 -9.60
N ASN A 104 -8.78 -24.32 -10.35
CA ASN A 104 -8.07 -25.59 -10.44
C ASN A 104 -6.81 -25.43 -11.31
N ASP A 105 -5.76 -24.91 -10.70
CA ASP A 105 -4.45 -24.65 -11.30
C ASP A 105 -3.35 -24.99 -10.27
N PRO A 106 -2.39 -25.87 -10.61
CA PRO A 106 -1.33 -26.29 -9.69
C PRO A 106 -0.29 -25.19 -9.38
N GLN A 107 -0.35 -24.03 -10.04
CA GLN A 107 0.55 -22.92 -9.69
C GLN A 107 0.21 -22.31 -8.33
N ILE A 108 1.24 -21.95 -7.56
CA ILE A 108 1.11 -21.22 -6.30
C ILE A 108 0.88 -19.75 -6.64
N ASN A 109 -0.40 -19.36 -6.72
CA ASN A 109 -0.80 -18.01 -7.06
C ASN A 109 -2.15 -17.64 -6.43
N ALA A 110 -2.34 -16.35 -6.20
CA ALA A 110 -3.61 -15.73 -5.82
C ALA A 110 -3.67 -14.32 -6.41
N PHE A 111 -4.87 -13.86 -6.76
CA PHE A 111 -5.05 -12.50 -7.26
C PHE A 111 -6.37 -11.90 -6.79
N ALA A 112 -6.36 -10.59 -6.59
CA ALA A 112 -7.54 -9.80 -6.28
C ALA A 112 -7.82 -8.82 -7.42
N VAL A 113 -9.10 -8.59 -7.69
CA VAL A 113 -9.58 -7.71 -8.76
C VAL A 113 -10.44 -6.59 -8.15
N PRO A 114 -10.47 -5.39 -8.75
CA PRO A 114 -11.36 -4.31 -8.33
C PRO A 114 -12.80 -4.79 -8.08
N GLY A 115 -13.44 -4.25 -7.06
CA GLY A 115 -14.76 -4.71 -6.60
C GLY A 115 -14.73 -5.92 -5.65
N GLY A 116 -13.54 -6.40 -5.27
CA GLY A 116 -13.39 -7.45 -4.25
C GLY A 116 -13.71 -8.85 -4.78
N LEU A 117 -13.24 -9.18 -5.97
CA LEU A 117 -13.17 -10.58 -6.42
C LEU A 117 -11.79 -11.13 -6.08
N PHE A 118 -11.75 -12.21 -5.31
CA PHE A 118 -10.53 -12.92 -4.94
C PHE A 118 -10.48 -14.27 -5.68
N ALA A 119 -9.33 -14.61 -6.24
CA ALA A 119 -9.12 -15.89 -6.90
C ALA A 119 -7.88 -16.56 -6.31
N LEU A 120 -8.06 -17.80 -5.87
CA LEU A 120 -7.01 -18.63 -5.29
C LEU A 120 -6.76 -19.82 -6.21
N ASN A 121 -5.51 -20.14 -6.52
CA ASN A 121 -5.20 -21.36 -7.25
C ASN A 121 -5.15 -22.56 -6.30
N SER A 122 -5.56 -23.74 -6.77
CA SER A 122 -5.49 -24.99 -5.99
C SER A 122 -4.06 -25.35 -5.59
N GLY A 123 -3.05 -24.97 -6.38
CA GLY A 123 -1.64 -25.12 -6.07
C GLY A 123 -1.22 -24.36 -4.81
N LEU A 124 -1.72 -23.14 -4.62
CA LEU A 124 -1.48 -22.37 -3.40
C LEU A 124 -2.05 -23.09 -2.17
N ILE A 125 -3.31 -23.54 -2.26
CA ILE A 125 -4.01 -24.24 -1.18
C ILE A 125 -3.29 -25.55 -0.82
N ALA A 126 -2.87 -26.31 -1.85
CA ALA A 126 -2.17 -27.59 -1.66
C ALA A 126 -0.75 -27.42 -1.11
N SER A 127 -0.13 -26.25 -1.30
CA SER A 127 1.22 -25.96 -0.79
C SER A 127 1.24 -25.48 0.66
N ALA A 128 0.11 -25.00 1.16
CA ALA A 128 -0.02 -24.47 2.51
C ALA A 128 -0.22 -25.59 3.54
N HIS A 129 0.38 -25.45 4.73
CA HIS A 129 0.20 -26.43 5.82
C HIS A 129 -1.15 -26.27 6.54
N ASN A 130 -1.72 -25.08 6.47
CA ASN A 130 -2.98 -24.72 7.13
C ASN A 130 -3.64 -23.55 6.39
N ILE A 131 -4.89 -23.25 6.77
CA ILE A 131 -5.67 -22.18 6.14
C ILE A 131 -5.14 -20.78 6.47
N ASP A 132 -4.44 -20.61 7.60
CA ASP A 132 -3.90 -19.31 8.02
C ASP A 132 -2.74 -18.89 7.10
N GLU A 133 -1.95 -19.84 6.61
CA GLU A 133 -0.93 -19.58 5.57
C GLU A 133 -1.57 -19.12 4.24
N VAL A 134 -2.72 -19.68 3.88
CA VAL A 134 -3.48 -19.21 2.70
C VAL A 134 -4.13 -17.84 2.97
N ALA A 135 -4.52 -17.56 4.20
CA ALA A 135 -5.11 -16.28 4.58
C ALA A 135 -4.09 -15.13 4.63
N GLY A 136 -2.81 -15.46 4.77
CA GLY A 136 -1.72 -14.49 4.89
C GLY A 136 -1.17 -13.95 3.57
N VAL A 137 -1.54 -14.53 2.42
CA VAL A 137 -1.16 -14.07 1.07
C VAL A 137 -2.11 -13.01 0.52
#